data_AF-A0AAV7WJZ4-F1
#
_entry.id   AF-A0AAV7WJZ4-F1
#
_cell.length_a   1.000
_cell.length_b   1.000
_cell.length_c   1.000
_cell.angle_alpha   90.00
_cell.angle_beta   90.00
_cell.angle_gamma   90.00
#
_symmetry.space_group_name_H-M   'P 1'
#
loop_
_entity.id
_entity.type
_entity.pdbx_description
1 polymer ?
#
loop_
_entity_poly.entity_id
_entity_poly.type
_entity_poly.pdbx_seq_one_letter_code
_entity_poly.pdbx_strand_id
1 'polypeptide(L)'
;MDSTQLCSFLLTIITGPVFLFPSHTSALVPVTEESYKQAILPPFLDGLNSLKSVAEALQSSTDLMQGIPNNVGQLLESSLKHLSEAEISSKTQVSTLNANVEESLSKIKKMKDDQKVQEAQQQGLSLQLSGLQKQESLTKQQIEAAQQAVNNANDALNRAFQAKRNAEHERNVGIGLCFIPIIGPIIGAIAITKANEAMRNAEYAIAEATRSLNTQKNAVNMYTSQCQSCRQTISSIEHTIAANCAQIQAIQEGIGRESALQQKLSNFLIPVRKCTTLLSTLAGRTRTANILLEFSEMVDALLPVLEEIVVIVRPLIGKSSEYQLLITARLPTIIEKLEEANSRVKVATAPKNSAINAFL
;
A
#
# COMPACT_ATOMS: atom_id res chain seq x y z
N MET A 1 -26.93 26.08 21.41
CA MET A 1 -25.52 25.65 21.37
C MET A 1 -24.73 26.78 20.77
N ASP A 2 -23.79 27.33 21.54
CA ASP A 2 -23.03 28.53 21.17
C ASP A 2 -22.07 28.25 20.01
N SER A 3 -22.01 29.19 19.06
CA SER A 3 -21.18 29.12 17.84
C SER A 3 -19.67 28.98 18.14
N THR A 4 -19.25 29.39 19.34
CA THR A 4 -17.89 29.24 19.86
C THR A 4 -17.54 27.81 20.28
N GLN A 5 -18.51 26.99 20.72
CA GLN A 5 -18.25 25.58 21.04
C GLN A 5 -18.05 24.71 19.78
N LEU A 6 -18.70 25.07 18.68
CA LEU A 6 -18.48 24.42 17.38
C LEU A 6 -17.09 24.69 16.81
N CYS A 7 -16.57 25.91 16.95
CA CYS A 7 -15.20 26.24 16.50
C CYS A 7 -14.12 25.52 17.32
N SER A 8 -14.32 25.36 18.64
CA SER A 8 -13.35 24.66 19.49
C SER A 8 -13.32 23.15 19.25
N PHE A 9 -14.43 22.54 18.84
CA PHE A 9 -14.47 21.12 18.49
C PHE A 9 -13.84 20.84 17.12
N LEU A 10 -13.89 21.82 16.20
CA LEU A 10 -13.32 21.72 14.86
C LEU A 10 -11.80 21.85 14.84
N LEU A 11 -11.20 22.64 15.74
CA LEU A 11 -9.73 22.79 15.79
C LEU A 11 -9.01 21.52 16.26
N THR A 12 -9.62 20.74 17.16
CA THR A 12 -9.01 19.54 17.74
C THR A 12 -8.88 18.38 16.74
N ILE A 13 -9.67 18.38 15.67
CA ILE A 13 -9.63 17.32 14.62
C ILE A 13 -8.54 17.60 13.56
N ILE A 14 -8.13 18.86 13.40
CA ILE A 14 -7.19 19.28 12.34
C ILE A 14 -5.73 18.97 12.72
N THR A 15 -5.42 18.83 14.02
CA THR A 15 -4.09 18.41 14.51
C THR A 15 -4.04 16.89 14.71
N GLY A 16 -4.30 16.13 13.66
CA GLY A 16 -3.95 14.70 13.64
C GLY A 16 -2.42 14.54 13.54
N PRO A 17 -1.82 13.57 14.24
CA PRO A 17 -0.38 13.36 14.18
C PRO A 17 0.06 13.06 12.74
N VAL A 18 0.98 13.88 12.23
CA VAL A 18 1.75 13.57 11.02
C VAL A 18 2.60 12.35 11.34
N PHE A 19 2.11 11.17 10.97
CA PHE A 19 2.90 9.95 11.03
C PHE A 19 4.00 10.04 9.96
N LEU A 20 5.14 10.61 10.36
CA LEU A 20 6.40 10.42 9.67
C LEU A 20 6.71 8.93 9.74
N PHE A 21 6.57 8.24 8.60
CA PHE A 21 6.93 6.84 8.48
C PHE A 21 8.43 6.67 8.78
N PRO A 22 8.80 5.98 9.88
CA PRO A 22 10.19 5.58 10.04
C PRO A 22 10.47 4.53 8.97
N SER A 23 11.34 4.89 8.02
CA SER A 23 11.88 3.99 7.02
C SER A 23 12.89 3.08 7.72
N HIS A 24 12.41 2.15 8.54
CA HIS A 24 13.21 1.02 8.99
C HIS A 24 13.30 0.03 7.83
N THR A 25 14.13 0.38 6.84
CA THR A 25 14.69 -0.57 5.90
C THR A 25 15.63 -1.48 6.67
N SER A 26 15.09 -2.57 7.23
CA SER A 26 15.89 -3.79 7.33
C SER A 26 16.34 -4.09 5.91
N ALA A 27 17.65 -4.01 5.67
CA ALA A 27 18.23 -4.21 4.36
C ALA A 27 18.06 -5.69 3.98
N LEU A 28 16.92 -6.00 3.36
CA LEU A 28 16.67 -7.25 2.67
C LEU A 28 17.83 -7.50 1.72
N VAL A 29 18.62 -8.54 1.97
CA VAL A 29 19.61 -9.02 1.00
C VAL A 29 18.83 -9.71 -0.11
N PRO A 30 18.79 -9.15 -1.34
CA PRO A 30 18.05 -9.79 -2.41
C PRO A 30 18.82 -11.06 -2.82
N VAL A 31 18.19 -12.22 -2.60
CA VAL A 31 18.68 -13.46 -3.21
C VAL A 31 18.45 -13.34 -4.71
N THR A 32 19.54 -13.24 -5.47
CA THR A 32 19.50 -13.20 -6.93
C THR A 32 19.73 -14.59 -7.52
N GLU A 33 19.36 -14.76 -8.79
CA GLU A 33 19.65 -15.96 -9.55
C GLU A 33 21.17 -16.23 -9.59
N GLU A 34 21.98 -15.19 -9.78
CA GLU A 34 23.44 -15.29 -9.79
C GLU A 34 23.99 -15.74 -8.44
N SER A 35 23.51 -15.16 -7.34
CA SER A 35 23.94 -15.54 -5.98
C SER A 35 23.55 -16.99 -5.68
N TYR A 36 22.37 -17.43 -6.12
CA TYR A 36 21.93 -18.81 -5.97
C TYR A 36 22.85 -19.77 -6.75
N LYS A 37 23.11 -19.46 -8.02
CA LYS A 37 23.99 -20.26 -8.89
C LYS A 37 25.41 -20.34 -8.36
N GLN A 38 25.98 -19.23 -7.89
CA GLN A 38 27.33 -19.19 -7.33
C GLN A 38 27.50 -20.07 -6.10
N ALA A 39 26.49 -20.11 -5.22
CA ALA A 39 26.54 -20.91 -4.00
C ALA A 39 26.35 -22.43 -4.25
N ILE A 40 25.61 -22.80 -5.31
CA ILE A 40 25.11 -24.18 -5.46
C ILE A 40 25.78 -24.92 -6.61
N LEU A 41 26.07 -24.27 -7.73
CA LEU A 41 26.59 -24.95 -8.92
C LEU A 41 27.96 -25.61 -8.68
N PRO A 42 28.95 -24.96 -8.04
CA PRO A 42 30.25 -25.60 -7.81
C PRO A 42 30.15 -26.92 -7.01
N PRO A 43 29.59 -26.94 -5.78
CA PRO A 43 29.50 -28.18 -5.02
C PRO A 43 28.58 -29.20 -5.70
N PHE A 44 27.53 -28.77 -6.39
CA PHE A 44 26.68 -29.69 -7.15
C PHE A 44 27.45 -30.41 -8.27
N LEU A 45 28.22 -29.68 -9.08
CA LEU A 45 29.00 -30.25 -10.18
C LEU A 45 30.14 -31.15 -9.68
N ASP A 46 30.77 -30.79 -8.56
CA ASP A 46 31.82 -31.62 -7.95
C ASP A 46 31.24 -32.94 -7.44
N GLY A 47 30.08 -32.90 -6.78
CA GLY A 47 29.35 -34.10 -6.36
C GLY A 47 29.00 -35.03 -7.51
N LEU A 48 28.46 -34.49 -8.62
CA LEU A 48 28.17 -35.28 -9.81
C LEU A 48 29.43 -35.87 -10.47
N ASN A 49 30.54 -35.14 -10.49
CA ASN A 49 31.81 -35.67 -11.01
C ASN A 49 32.35 -36.81 -10.14
N SER A 50 32.19 -36.73 -8.82
CA SER A 50 32.55 -37.82 -7.92
C SER A 50 31.67 -39.06 -8.16
N LEU A 51 30.35 -38.90 -8.36
CA LEU A 51 29.46 -40.01 -8.76
C LEU A 51 29.85 -40.65 -10.09
N LYS A 52 30.18 -39.82 -11.08
CA LYS A 52 30.70 -40.30 -12.37
C LYS A 52 31.97 -41.12 -12.18
N SER A 53 32.88 -40.66 -11.33
CA SER A 53 34.12 -41.36 -11.00
C SER A 53 33.87 -42.69 -10.26
N VAL A 54 32.85 -42.76 -9.41
CA VAL A 54 32.40 -44.02 -8.78
C VAL A 54 31.98 -45.02 -9.86
N ALA A 55 31.12 -44.61 -10.79
CA ALA A 55 30.65 -45.47 -11.87
C ALA A 55 31.81 -45.94 -12.77
N GLU A 56 32.74 -45.05 -13.12
CA GLU A 56 33.95 -45.38 -13.91
C GLU A 56 34.89 -46.34 -13.16
N ALA A 57 35.05 -46.19 -11.85
CA ALA A 57 35.86 -47.08 -11.01
C ALA A 57 35.25 -48.49 -10.93
N LEU A 58 33.93 -48.58 -10.77
CA LEU A 58 33.21 -49.85 -10.81
C LEU A 58 33.30 -50.50 -12.21
N GLN A 59 33.17 -49.72 -13.28
CA GLN A 59 33.30 -50.23 -14.64
C GLN A 59 34.69 -50.83 -14.92
N SER A 60 35.74 -50.23 -14.36
CA SER A 60 37.13 -50.61 -14.63
C SER A 60 37.61 -51.83 -13.83
N SER A 61 36.80 -52.32 -12.88
CA SER A 61 37.14 -53.51 -12.11
C SER A 61 36.98 -54.78 -12.97
N THR A 62 38.10 -55.43 -13.28
CA THR A 62 38.16 -56.64 -14.12
C THR A 62 37.48 -57.87 -13.51
N ASP A 63 37.23 -57.86 -12.20
CA ASP A 63 36.51 -58.92 -11.52
C ASP A 63 35.64 -58.33 -10.40
N LEU A 64 34.45 -57.85 -10.74
CA LEU A 64 33.47 -57.35 -9.78
C LEU A 64 33.01 -58.42 -8.77
N MET A 65 33.35 -59.70 -9.03
CA MET A 65 33.16 -60.82 -8.11
C MET A 65 34.23 -60.85 -6.99
N GLN A 66 35.35 -60.14 -7.14
CA GLN A 66 36.40 -60.00 -6.12
C GLN A 66 36.15 -58.83 -5.14
N GLY A 67 35.07 -58.08 -5.33
CA GLY A 67 34.65 -57.00 -4.43
C GLY A 67 34.77 -55.61 -5.04
N ILE A 68 34.35 -54.61 -4.26
CA ILE A 68 34.29 -53.21 -4.67
C ILE A 68 35.69 -52.57 -4.55
N PRO A 69 36.17 -51.80 -5.56
CA PRO A 69 37.47 -51.13 -5.48
C PRO A 69 37.61 -50.21 -4.26
N ASN A 70 38.77 -50.24 -3.61
CA ASN A 70 39.03 -49.52 -2.35
C ASN A 70 38.83 -47.99 -2.42
N ASN A 71 38.90 -47.40 -3.62
CA ASN A 71 38.70 -45.96 -3.82
C ASN A 71 37.22 -45.56 -3.96
N VAL A 72 36.30 -46.51 -4.19
CA VAL A 72 34.86 -46.22 -4.36
C VAL A 72 34.27 -45.57 -3.12
N GLY A 73 34.68 -45.99 -1.91
CA GLY A 73 34.22 -45.38 -0.66
C GLY A 73 34.61 -43.92 -0.53
N GLN A 74 35.88 -43.59 -0.81
CA GLN A 74 36.35 -42.20 -0.79
C GLN A 74 35.62 -41.33 -1.82
N LEU A 75 35.32 -41.87 -3.01
CA LEU A 75 34.60 -41.17 -4.05
C LEU A 75 33.12 -40.94 -3.68
N LEU A 76 32.46 -41.93 -3.06
CA LEU A 76 31.09 -41.79 -2.56
C LEU A 76 31.01 -40.80 -1.39
N GLU A 77 31.95 -40.82 -0.46
CA GLU A 77 32.03 -39.87 0.64
C GLU A 77 32.27 -38.44 0.12
N SER A 78 33.18 -38.27 -0.84
CA SER A 78 33.39 -36.99 -1.54
C SER A 78 32.12 -36.50 -2.22
N SER A 79 31.43 -37.38 -2.95
CA SER A 79 30.15 -37.05 -3.58
C SER A 79 29.11 -36.59 -2.56
N LEU A 80 28.94 -37.36 -1.49
CA LEU A 80 27.98 -37.06 -0.43
C LEU A 80 28.26 -35.70 0.20
N LYS A 81 29.53 -35.43 0.54
CA LYS A 81 29.95 -34.14 1.11
C LYS A 81 29.54 -32.98 0.21
N HIS A 82 29.90 -33.02 -1.06
CA HIS A 82 29.62 -31.95 -2.01
C HIS A 82 28.11 -31.78 -2.28
N LEU A 83 27.37 -32.87 -2.43
CA LEU A 83 25.93 -32.82 -2.64
C LEU A 83 25.17 -32.31 -1.40
N SER A 84 25.60 -32.70 -0.20
CA SER A 84 25.05 -32.16 1.04
C SER A 84 25.38 -30.67 1.22
N GLU A 85 26.57 -30.21 0.82
CA GLU A 85 26.92 -28.79 0.83
C GLU A 85 26.01 -27.98 -0.12
N ALA A 86 25.77 -28.49 -1.33
CA ALA A 86 24.85 -27.90 -2.29
C ALA A 86 23.39 -27.89 -1.75
N GLU A 87 22.95 -28.98 -1.12
CA GLU A 87 21.63 -29.10 -0.49
C GLU A 87 21.45 -28.07 0.63
N ILE A 88 22.40 -27.99 1.57
CA ILE A 88 22.37 -27.04 2.69
C ILE A 88 22.32 -25.62 2.17
N SER A 89 23.18 -25.28 1.22
CA SER A 89 23.20 -23.96 0.59
C SER A 89 21.86 -23.62 -0.06
N SER A 90 21.28 -24.57 -0.79
CA SER A 90 19.96 -24.42 -1.41
C SER A 90 18.83 -24.22 -0.38
N LYS A 91 18.82 -24.99 0.71
CA LYS A 91 17.86 -24.85 1.82
C LYS A 91 17.96 -23.49 2.51
N THR A 92 19.17 -22.99 2.73
CA THR A 92 19.38 -21.64 3.27
C THR A 92 18.78 -20.59 2.35
N GLN A 93 19.00 -20.69 1.03
CA GLN A 93 18.41 -19.75 0.06
C GLN A 93 16.88 -19.82 0.02
N VAL A 94 16.28 -21.02 0.10
CA VAL A 94 14.81 -21.18 0.23
C VAL A 94 14.29 -20.49 1.49
N SER A 95 14.98 -20.67 2.62
CA SER A 95 14.59 -20.06 3.90
C SER A 95 14.63 -18.53 3.83
N THR A 96 15.70 -17.96 3.26
CA THR A 96 15.80 -16.51 3.04
C THR A 96 14.71 -16.00 2.10
N LEU A 97 14.45 -16.68 0.98
CA LEU A 97 13.39 -16.28 0.05
C LEU A 97 11.99 -16.33 0.69
N ASN A 98 11.70 -17.36 1.49
CA ASN A 98 10.43 -17.43 2.23
C ASN A 98 10.28 -16.24 3.19
N ALA A 99 11.32 -15.93 3.97
CA ALA A 99 11.31 -14.79 4.88
C ALA A 99 11.07 -13.47 4.12
N ASN A 100 11.70 -13.29 2.96
CA ASN A 100 11.50 -12.10 2.13
C ASN A 100 10.06 -12.00 1.58
N VAL A 101 9.45 -13.12 1.18
CA VAL A 101 8.04 -13.17 0.74
C VAL A 101 7.10 -12.82 1.89
N GLU A 102 7.32 -13.39 3.08
CA GLU A 102 6.53 -13.10 4.27
C GLU A 102 6.64 -11.63 4.69
N GLU A 103 7.85 -11.06 4.65
CA GLU A 103 8.06 -9.64 4.95
C GLU A 103 7.32 -8.74 3.95
N SER A 104 7.42 -9.01 2.65
CA SER A 104 6.71 -8.23 1.63
C SER A 104 5.19 -8.35 1.77
N LEU A 105 4.66 -9.54 2.07
CA LEU A 105 3.24 -9.73 2.38
C LEU A 105 2.79 -8.92 3.61
N SER A 106 3.62 -8.89 4.65
CA SER A 106 3.36 -8.09 5.85
C SER A 106 3.31 -6.59 5.54
N LYS A 107 4.26 -6.10 4.73
CA LYS A 107 4.28 -4.71 4.24
C LYS A 107 3.02 -4.37 3.43
N ILE A 108 2.64 -5.22 2.47
CA ILE A 108 1.42 -5.05 1.67
C ILE A 108 0.19 -4.96 2.58
N LYS A 109 0.09 -5.86 3.56
CA LYS A 109 -1.04 -5.86 4.50
C LYS A 109 -1.10 -4.56 5.29
N LYS A 110 0.02 -4.13 5.87
CA LYS A 110 0.09 -2.86 6.61
C LYS A 110 -0.30 -1.67 5.74
N MET A 111 0.22 -1.58 4.52
CA MET A 111 -0.13 -0.51 3.57
C MET A 111 -1.61 -0.53 3.20
N LYS A 112 -2.24 -1.70 3.05
CA LYS A 112 -3.69 -1.80 2.82
C LYS A 112 -4.51 -1.35 4.02
N ASP A 113 -4.06 -1.64 5.24
CA ASP A 113 -4.73 -1.18 6.45
C ASP A 113 -4.60 0.35 6.57
N ASP A 114 -3.41 0.91 6.31
CA ASP A 114 -3.17 2.35 6.25
C ASP A 114 -4.04 3.02 5.17
N GLN A 115 -4.16 2.40 3.98
CA GLN A 115 -5.02 2.88 2.90
C GLN A 115 -6.49 3.00 3.37
N LYS A 116 -7.02 1.97 4.05
CA LYS A 116 -8.41 1.99 4.55
C LYS A 116 -8.64 3.10 5.56
N VAL A 117 -7.66 3.36 6.44
CA VAL A 117 -7.74 4.45 7.41
C VAL A 117 -7.81 5.80 6.69
N GLN A 118 -6.96 6.00 5.68
CA GLN A 118 -6.95 7.24 4.90
C GLN A 118 -8.22 7.44 4.06
N GLU A 119 -8.76 6.36 3.47
CA GLU A 119 -10.04 6.39 2.74
C GLU A 119 -11.21 6.74 3.66
N ALA A 120 -11.25 6.19 4.88
CA ALA A 120 -12.26 6.54 5.87
C ALA A 120 -12.15 8.02 6.30
N GLN A 121 -10.91 8.52 6.50
CA GLN A 121 -10.67 9.93 6.78
C GLN A 121 -11.12 10.83 5.61
N GLN A 122 -10.88 10.42 4.36
CA GLN A 122 -11.33 11.14 3.17
C GLN A 122 -12.87 11.25 3.13
N GLN A 123 -13.57 10.15 3.41
CA GLN A 123 -15.03 10.15 3.47
C GLN A 123 -15.56 11.09 4.57
N GLY A 124 -14.93 11.08 5.74
CA GLY A 124 -15.26 11.99 6.84
C GLY A 124 -15.09 13.47 6.46
N LEU A 125 -13.96 13.81 5.83
CA LEU A 125 -13.71 15.17 5.34
C LEU A 125 -14.70 15.59 4.24
N SER A 126 -15.07 14.68 3.34
CA SER A 126 -16.06 14.95 2.30
C SER A 126 -17.46 15.22 2.88
N LEU A 127 -17.85 14.50 3.94
CA LEU A 127 -19.10 14.74 4.65
C LEU A 127 -19.10 16.12 5.32
N GLN A 128 -17.99 16.45 5.98
CA GLN A 128 -17.80 17.75 6.64
C GLN A 128 -17.85 18.91 5.64
N LEU A 129 -17.20 18.77 4.50
CA LEU A 129 -17.22 19.75 3.41
C LEU A 129 -18.65 20.01 2.92
N SER A 130 -19.43 18.94 2.69
CA SER A 130 -20.84 19.07 2.27
C SER A 130 -21.69 19.79 3.32
N GLY A 131 -21.46 19.52 4.60
CA GLY A 131 -22.12 20.24 5.71
C GLY A 131 -21.81 21.73 5.71
N LEU A 132 -20.53 22.10 5.54
CA LEU A 132 -20.09 23.50 5.49
C LEU A 132 -20.60 24.23 4.25
N GLN A 133 -20.63 23.59 3.09
CA GLN A 133 -21.20 24.18 1.87
C GLN A 133 -22.70 24.48 2.03
N LYS A 134 -23.46 23.58 2.68
CA LYS A 134 -24.87 23.84 3.03
C LYS A 134 -25.00 25.01 4.00
N GLN A 135 -24.14 25.08 5.02
CA GLN A 135 -24.12 26.20 5.97
C GLN A 135 -23.79 27.52 5.28
N GLU A 136 -22.79 27.55 4.39
CA GLU A 136 -22.44 28.74 3.62
C GLU A 136 -23.62 29.23 2.77
N SER A 137 -24.34 28.31 2.12
CA SER A 137 -25.55 28.64 1.34
C SER A 137 -26.65 29.25 2.22
N LEU A 138 -26.88 28.70 3.41
CA LEU A 138 -27.87 29.24 4.35
C LEU A 138 -27.47 30.63 4.85
N THR A 139 -26.20 30.83 5.20
CA THR A 139 -25.70 32.14 5.62
C THR A 139 -25.80 33.18 4.50
N LYS A 140 -25.55 32.81 3.23
CA LYS A 140 -25.79 33.70 2.09
C LYS A 140 -27.24 34.16 1.98
N GLN A 141 -28.20 33.25 2.13
CA GLN A 141 -29.62 33.59 2.15
C GLN A 141 -29.97 34.55 3.30
N GLN A 142 -29.36 34.36 4.48
CA GLN A 142 -29.52 35.28 5.62
C GLN A 142 -28.95 36.67 5.33
N ILE A 143 -27.79 36.76 4.66
CA ILE A 143 -27.23 38.04 4.21
C ILE A 143 -28.19 38.74 3.26
N GLU A 144 -28.74 38.03 2.27
CA GLU A 144 -29.70 38.59 1.31
C GLU A 144 -30.96 39.12 2.00
N ALA A 145 -31.54 38.35 2.92
CA ALA A 145 -32.70 38.77 3.70
C ALA A 145 -32.40 39.99 4.59
N ALA A 146 -31.25 40.01 5.26
CA ALA A 146 -30.82 41.15 6.09
C ALA A 146 -30.58 42.40 5.23
N GLN A 147 -30.00 42.24 4.03
CA GLN A 147 -29.79 43.34 3.09
C GLN A 147 -31.12 43.93 2.58
N GLN A 148 -32.12 43.09 2.31
CA GLN A 148 -33.48 43.55 2.01
C GLN A 148 -34.09 44.32 3.19
N ALA A 149 -33.89 43.86 4.43
CA ALA A 149 -34.35 44.57 5.62
C ALA A 149 -33.66 45.93 5.78
N VAL A 150 -32.36 46.02 5.51
CA VAL A 150 -31.61 47.30 5.47
C VAL A 150 -32.22 48.25 4.44
N ASN A 151 -32.53 47.77 3.24
CA ASN A 151 -33.14 48.59 2.18
C ASN A 151 -34.53 49.12 2.61
N ASN A 152 -35.37 48.23 3.15
CA ASN A 152 -36.69 48.61 3.66
C ASN A 152 -36.61 49.63 4.81
N ALA A 153 -35.65 49.47 5.73
CA ALA A 153 -35.40 50.41 6.82
C ALA A 153 -34.91 51.77 6.30
N ASN A 154 -34.03 51.79 5.29
CA ASN A 154 -33.61 53.01 4.61
C ASN A 154 -34.79 53.73 3.93
N ASP A 155 -35.69 53.00 3.26
CA ASP A 155 -36.88 53.58 2.64
C ASP A 155 -37.86 54.13 3.68
N ALA A 156 -38.02 53.45 4.82
CA ALA A 156 -38.79 53.96 5.95
C ALA A 156 -38.17 55.22 6.55
N LEU A 157 -36.85 55.25 6.73
CA LEU A 157 -36.09 56.41 7.20
C LEU A 157 -36.26 57.59 6.24
N ASN A 158 -36.13 57.37 4.93
CA ASN A 158 -36.34 58.40 3.91
C ASN A 158 -37.77 58.95 3.93
N ARG A 159 -38.78 58.07 4.07
CA ARG A 159 -40.18 58.48 4.23
C ARG A 159 -40.41 59.30 5.50
N ALA A 160 -39.79 58.92 6.62
CA ALA A 160 -39.85 59.69 7.87
C ALA A 160 -39.19 61.07 7.73
N PHE A 161 -38.04 61.17 7.06
CA PHE A 161 -37.39 62.46 6.75
C PHE A 161 -38.24 63.34 5.82
N GLN A 162 -38.91 62.76 4.82
CA GLN A 162 -39.84 63.49 3.97
C GLN A 162 -41.07 63.97 4.75
N ALA A 163 -41.64 63.12 5.60
CA ALA A 163 -42.75 63.48 6.47
C ALA A 163 -42.38 64.62 7.43
N LYS A 164 -41.17 64.58 8.02
CA LYS A 164 -40.62 65.70 8.82
C LYS A 164 -40.55 66.99 8.00
N ARG A 165 -40.00 66.94 6.78
CA ARG A 165 -39.91 68.11 5.89
C ARG A 165 -41.29 68.66 5.50
N ASN A 166 -42.27 67.79 5.24
CA ASN A 166 -43.64 68.20 4.92
C ASN A 166 -44.32 68.84 6.14
N ALA A 167 -44.16 68.25 7.33
CA ALA A 167 -44.67 68.82 8.58
C ALA A 167 -44.01 70.17 8.92
N GLU A 168 -42.71 70.34 8.65
CA GLU A 168 -42.02 71.64 8.76
C GLU A 168 -42.58 72.67 7.77
N HIS A 169 -42.92 72.24 6.55
CA HIS A 169 -43.53 73.11 5.54
C HIS A 169 -44.96 73.53 5.96
N GLU A 170 -45.77 72.58 6.45
CA GLU A 170 -47.10 72.85 7.01
C GLU A 170 -47.02 73.75 8.26
N ARG A 171 -46.00 73.56 9.12
CA ARG A 171 -45.73 74.46 10.26
C ARG A 171 -45.43 75.87 9.79
N ASN A 172 -44.63 76.05 8.74
CA ASN A 172 -44.30 77.36 8.18
C ASN A 172 -45.53 78.04 7.54
N VAL A 173 -46.39 77.26 6.86
CA VAL A 173 -47.69 77.75 6.35
C VAL A 173 -48.61 78.13 7.51
N GLY A 174 -48.65 77.34 8.59
CA GLY A 174 -49.41 77.61 9.81
C GLY A 174 -48.95 78.86 10.55
N ILE A 175 -47.64 79.12 10.63
CA ILE A 175 -47.06 80.37 11.13
C ILE A 175 -47.49 81.55 10.23
N GLY A 176 -47.59 81.33 8.91
CA GLY A 176 -48.15 82.32 7.97
C GLY A 176 -49.63 82.64 8.24
N LEU A 177 -50.42 81.67 8.68
CA LEU A 177 -51.81 81.85 9.10
C LEU A 177 -51.97 82.58 10.45
N CYS A 178 -50.97 82.55 11.34
CA CYS A 178 -50.96 83.34 12.58
C CYS A 178 -50.97 84.85 12.34
N PHE A 179 -50.56 85.32 11.16
CA PHE A 179 -50.51 86.74 10.79
C PHE A 179 -51.87 87.33 10.36
N ILE A 180 -52.94 86.53 10.36
CA ILE A 180 -54.32 86.99 10.10
C ILE A 180 -54.95 87.47 11.43
N PRO A 181 -55.29 88.76 11.59
CA PRO A 181 -55.87 89.26 12.83
C PRO A 181 -57.23 88.60 13.13
N ILE A 182 -57.50 88.33 14.41
CA ILE A 182 -58.76 87.81 15.00
C ILE A 182 -58.93 86.28 14.98
N ILE A 183 -58.69 85.56 13.88
CA ILE A 183 -58.89 84.08 13.79
C ILE A 183 -57.55 83.31 13.71
N GLY A 184 -56.50 83.96 13.22
CA GLY A 184 -55.17 83.38 12.99
C GLY A 184 -54.45 82.81 14.21
N PRO A 185 -54.48 83.44 15.41
CA PRO A 185 -53.72 82.95 16.57
C PRO A 185 -54.24 81.62 17.16
N ILE A 186 -55.55 81.35 17.10
CA ILE A 186 -56.13 80.12 17.68
C ILE A 186 -55.91 78.92 16.73
N ILE A 187 -56.19 79.10 15.44
CA ILE A 187 -55.93 78.08 14.41
C ILE A 187 -54.42 77.85 14.28
N GLY A 188 -53.64 78.93 14.33
CA GLY A 188 -52.18 78.90 14.32
C GLY A 188 -51.57 78.25 15.57
N ALA A 189 -52.08 78.50 16.77
CA ALA A 189 -51.60 77.83 17.99
C ALA A 189 -51.93 76.33 17.99
N ILE A 190 -53.11 75.92 17.51
CA ILE A 190 -53.50 74.50 17.34
C ILE A 190 -52.66 73.83 16.25
N ALA A 191 -52.38 74.54 15.15
CA ALA A 191 -51.50 74.06 14.08
C ALA A 191 -50.04 73.94 14.56
N ILE A 192 -49.52 74.89 15.35
CA ILE A 192 -48.17 74.86 15.92
C ILE A 192 -48.04 73.76 16.98
N THR A 193 -49.06 73.54 17.82
CA THR A 193 -49.05 72.43 18.80
C THR A 193 -49.12 71.06 18.11
N LYS A 194 -50.04 70.87 17.15
CA LYS A 194 -50.09 69.64 16.33
C LYS A 194 -48.81 69.44 15.51
N ALA A 195 -48.21 70.51 14.99
CA ALA A 195 -46.95 70.45 14.25
C ALA A 195 -45.74 70.16 15.14
N ASN A 196 -45.70 70.66 16.38
CA ASN A 196 -44.64 70.33 17.34
C ASN A 196 -44.77 68.88 17.85
N GLU A 197 -45.98 68.38 18.03
CA GLU A 197 -46.25 66.98 18.36
C GLU A 197 -45.91 66.07 17.17
N ALA A 198 -46.24 66.50 15.94
CA ALA A 198 -45.82 65.83 14.71
C ALA A 198 -44.30 65.86 14.49
N MET A 199 -43.60 66.95 14.83
CA MET A 199 -42.13 67.02 14.77
C MET A 199 -41.47 66.10 15.81
N ARG A 200 -41.95 66.06 17.06
CA ARG A 200 -41.42 65.12 18.08
C ARG A 200 -41.68 63.67 17.68
N ASN A 201 -42.87 63.36 17.15
CA ASN A 201 -43.19 62.03 16.62
C ASN A 201 -42.32 61.67 15.42
N ALA A 202 -42.03 62.62 14.53
CA ALA A 202 -41.14 62.41 13.38
C ALA A 202 -39.68 62.24 13.79
N GLU A 203 -39.19 62.97 14.81
CA GLU A 203 -37.84 62.79 15.36
C GLU A 203 -37.68 61.46 16.10
N TYR A 204 -38.69 61.04 16.86
CA TYR A 204 -38.75 59.72 17.46
C TYR A 204 -38.75 58.62 16.38
N ALA A 205 -39.55 58.79 15.31
CA ALA A 205 -39.58 57.86 14.19
C ALA A 205 -38.23 57.80 13.43
N ILE A 206 -37.53 58.93 13.26
CA ILE A 206 -36.18 58.97 12.67
C ILE A 206 -35.17 58.25 13.57
N ALA A 207 -35.20 58.50 14.89
CA ALA A 207 -34.30 57.85 15.84
C ALA A 207 -34.52 56.33 15.89
N GLU A 208 -35.77 55.88 15.88
CA GLU A 208 -36.13 54.46 15.87
C GLU A 208 -35.76 53.79 14.54
N ALA A 209 -36.04 54.45 13.41
CA ALA A 209 -35.62 53.96 12.09
C ALA A 209 -34.08 53.90 11.97
N THR A 210 -33.34 54.85 12.56
CA THR A 210 -31.87 54.84 12.59
C THR A 210 -31.33 53.70 13.45
N ARG A 211 -31.93 53.44 14.62
CA ARG A 211 -31.58 52.26 15.45
C ARG A 211 -31.84 50.97 14.69
N SER A 212 -33.02 50.82 14.09
CA SER A 212 -33.37 49.65 13.29
C SER A 212 -32.39 49.43 12.13
N LEU A 213 -32.03 50.49 11.40
CA LEU A 213 -31.04 50.44 10.33
C LEU A 213 -29.67 49.97 10.83
N ASN A 214 -29.19 50.49 11.96
CA ASN A 214 -27.91 50.08 12.54
C ASN A 214 -27.92 48.63 13.00
N THR A 215 -29.01 48.16 13.60
CA THR A 215 -29.18 46.75 13.97
C THR A 215 -29.12 45.83 12.76
N GLN A 216 -29.79 46.20 11.67
CA GLN A 216 -29.79 45.40 10.43
C GLN A 216 -28.41 45.43 9.73
N LYS A 217 -27.71 46.56 9.71
CA LYS A 217 -26.31 46.64 9.22
C LYS A 217 -25.36 45.76 10.05
N ASN A 218 -25.52 45.75 11.37
CA ASN A 218 -24.74 44.88 12.25
C ASN A 218 -25.02 43.40 11.95
N ALA A 219 -26.28 43.04 11.67
CA ALA A 219 -26.63 41.68 11.25
C ALA A 219 -25.97 41.29 9.92
N VAL A 220 -25.99 42.17 8.90
CA VAL A 220 -25.28 41.94 7.62
C VAL A 220 -23.78 41.73 7.84
N ASN A 221 -23.14 42.59 8.64
CA ASN A 221 -21.70 42.46 8.94
C ASN A 221 -21.39 41.14 9.66
N MET A 222 -22.21 40.75 10.63
CA MET A 222 -22.08 39.49 11.36
C MET A 222 -22.19 38.28 10.42
N TYR A 223 -23.24 38.20 9.60
CA TYR A 223 -23.42 37.09 8.66
C TYR A 223 -22.33 37.06 7.58
N THR A 224 -21.86 38.22 7.13
CA THR A 224 -20.74 38.32 6.18
C THR A 224 -19.46 37.74 6.77
N SER A 225 -19.14 38.10 8.01
CA SER A 225 -18.00 37.55 8.74
C SER A 225 -18.11 36.02 8.92
N GLN A 226 -19.29 35.52 9.28
CA GLN A 226 -19.56 34.08 9.36
C GLN A 226 -19.39 33.37 8.01
N CYS A 227 -19.86 33.96 6.91
CA CYS A 227 -19.70 33.41 5.57
C CYS A 227 -18.21 33.36 5.17
N GLN A 228 -17.44 34.40 5.47
CA GLN A 228 -16.00 34.43 5.21
C GLN A 228 -15.25 33.36 6.01
N SER A 229 -15.56 33.20 7.30
CA SER A 229 -15.00 32.15 8.15
C SER A 229 -15.35 30.73 7.63
N CYS A 230 -16.59 30.53 7.18
CA CYS A 230 -17.02 29.28 6.56
C CYS A 230 -16.20 28.98 5.29
N ARG A 231 -16.02 29.96 4.40
CA ARG A 231 -15.20 29.81 3.18
C ARG A 231 -13.74 29.47 3.47
N GLN A 232 -13.15 30.10 4.47
CA GLN A 232 -11.78 29.77 4.88
C GLN A 232 -11.67 28.32 5.36
N THR A 233 -12.66 27.85 6.14
CA THR A 233 -12.73 26.46 6.62
C THR A 233 -12.92 25.48 5.46
N ILE A 234 -13.81 25.80 4.51
CA ILE A 234 -14.01 25.03 3.27
C ILE A 234 -12.69 24.88 2.51
N SER A 235 -12.00 25.99 2.25
CA SER A 235 -10.74 25.98 1.53
C SER A 235 -9.66 25.16 2.24
N SER A 236 -9.60 25.24 3.57
CA SER A 236 -8.68 24.42 4.39
C SER A 236 -9.00 22.91 4.28
N ILE A 237 -10.28 22.54 4.30
CA ILE A 237 -10.70 21.13 4.18
C ILE A 237 -10.43 20.62 2.76
N GLU A 238 -10.71 21.40 1.73
CA GLU A 238 -10.39 21.05 0.34
C GLU A 238 -8.89 20.78 0.16
N HIS A 239 -8.05 21.62 0.76
CA HIS A 239 -6.60 21.42 0.74
C HIS A 239 -6.18 20.14 1.47
N THR A 240 -6.85 19.81 2.57
CA THR A 240 -6.63 18.57 3.33
C THR A 240 -7.09 17.34 2.55
N ILE A 241 -8.23 17.42 1.86
CA ILE A 241 -8.71 16.36 0.97
C ILE A 241 -7.71 16.11 -0.15
N ALA A 242 -7.23 17.18 -0.81
CA ALA A 242 -6.24 17.04 -1.88
C ALA A 242 -4.93 16.39 -1.39
N ALA A 243 -4.45 16.79 -0.20
CA ALA A 243 -3.28 16.16 0.42
C ALA A 243 -3.53 14.68 0.74
N ASN A 244 -4.70 14.34 1.27
CA ASN A 244 -5.06 12.96 1.57
C ASN A 244 -5.20 12.10 0.30
N CYS A 245 -5.80 12.63 -0.78
CA CYS A 245 -5.83 11.97 -2.08
C CYS A 245 -4.42 11.61 -2.57
N ALA A 246 -3.47 12.54 -2.47
CA ALA A 246 -2.09 12.30 -2.85
C ALA A 246 -1.42 11.21 -1.99
N GLN A 247 -1.72 11.16 -0.68
CA GLN A 247 -1.24 10.10 0.21
C GLN A 247 -1.82 8.73 -0.15
N ILE A 248 -3.13 8.64 -0.41
CA ILE A 248 -3.78 7.40 -0.84
C ILE A 248 -3.14 6.89 -2.14
N GLN A 249 -2.92 7.78 -3.12
CA GLN A 249 -2.25 7.42 -4.37
C GLN A 249 -0.82 6.90 -4.12
N ALA A 250 -0.04 7.58 -3.28
CA ALA A 250 1.31 7.13 -2.94
C ALA A 250 1.32 5.75 -2.25
N ILE A 251 0.34 5.46 -1.39
CA ILE A 251 0.16 4.14 -0.77
C ILE A 251 -0.19 3.09 -1.83
N GLN A 252 -1.10 3.39 -2.76
CA GLN A 252 -1.48 2.47 -3.85
C GLN A 252 -0.29 2.14 -4.75
N GLU A 253 0.51 3.14 -5.12
CA GLU A 253 1.76 2.94 -5.87
C GLU A 253 2.77 2.11 -5.06
N GLY A 254 2.85 2.31 -3.75
CA GLY A 254 3.63 1.48 -2.82
C GLY A 254 3.19 0.01 -2.82
N ILE A 255 1.88 -0.25 -2.70
CA ILE A 255 1.29 -1.59 -2.77
C ILE A 255 1.62 -2.25 -4.12
N GLY A 256 1.51 -1.51 -5.22
CA GLY A 256 1.83 -2.00 -6.55
C GLY A 256 3.29 -2.44 -6.68
N ARG A 257 4.22 -1.63 -6.16
CA ARG A 257 5.66 -1.95 -6.14
C ARG A 257 5.96 -3.20 -5.30
N GLU A 258 5.44 -3.28 -4.08
CA GLU A 258 5.65 -4.44 -3.21
C GLU A 258 5.01 -5.71 -3.78
N SER A 259 3.83 -5.60 -4.39
CA SER A 259 3.16 -6.74 -5.04
C SER A 259 3.96 -7.27 -6.24
N ALA A 260 4.56 -6.37 -7.03
CA ALA A 260 5.47 -6.76 -8.11
C ALA A 260 6.75 -7.45 -7.59
N LEU A 261 7.29 -6.98 -6.46
CA LEU A 261 8.43 -7.63 -5.79
C LEU A 261 8.05 -9.01 -5.28
N GLN A 262 6.93 -9.13 -4.56
CA GLN A 262 6.41 -10.40 -4.06
C GLN A 262 6.19 -11.42 -5.19
N GLN A 263 5.65 -10.98 -6.34
CA GLN A 263 5.48 -11.83 -7.51
C GLN A 263 6.83 -12.31 -8.06
N LYS A 264 7.82 -11.42 -8.19
CA LYS A 264 9.18 -11.80 -8.61
C LYS A 264 9.81 -12.82 -7.67
N LEU A 265 9.73 -12.59 -6.36
CA LEU A 265 10.25 -13.51 -5.34
C LEU A 265 9.54 -14.87 -5.40
N SER A 266 8.21 -14.87 -5.54
CA SER A 266 7.42 -16.10 -5.63
C SER A 266 7.73 -16.90 -6.90
N ASN A 267 7.89 -16.22 -8.04
CA ASN A 267 8.27 -16.83 -9.30
C ASN A 267 9.66 -17.45 -9.24
N PHE A 268 10.59 -16.85 -8.49
CA PHE A 268 11.94 -17.38 -8.28
C PHE A 268 11.97 -18.51 -7.24
N LEU A 269 11.10 -18.48 -6.23
CA LEU A 269 11.03 -19.48 -5.17
C LEU A 269 10.62 -20.87 -5.68
N ILE A 270 9.73 -20.96 -6.66
CA ILE A 270 9.26 -22.23 -7.24
C ILE A 270 10.44 -23.05 -7.83
N PRO A 271 11.23 -22.54 -8.79
CA PRO A 271 12.36 -23.30 -9.35
C PRO A 271 13.44 -23.57 -8.29
N VAL A 272 13.68 -22.63 -7.36
CA VAL A 272 14.62 -22.85 -6.25
C VAL A 272 14.19 -24.05 -5.40
N ARG A 273 12.92 -24.14 -4.99
CA ARG A 273 12.39 -25.30 -4.24
C ARG A 273 12.51 -26.60 -5.03
N LYS A 274 12.24 -26.59 -6.34
CA LYS A 274 12.42 -27.79 -7.19
C LYS A 274 13.87 -28.25 -7.21
N CYS A 275 14.82 -27.33 -7.35
CA CYS A 275 16.24 -27.62 -7.29
C CYS A 275 16.65 -28.13 -5.90
N THR A 276 16.13 -27.56 -4.81
CA THR A 276 16.37 -28.04 -3.44
C THR A 276 15.87 -29.47 -3.23
N THR A 277 14.66 -29.79 -3.73
CA THR A 277 14.11 -31.15 -3.65
C THR A 277 15.00 -32.14 -4.40
N LEU A 278 15.41 -31.81 -5.63
CA LEU A 278 16.33 -32.64 -6.41
C LEU A 278 17.65 -32.88 -5.67
N LEU A 279 18.27 -31.83 -5.13
CA LEU A 279 19.51 -31.93 -4.36
C LEU A 279 19.33 -32.80 -3.11
N SER A 280 18.22 -32.64 -2.38
CA SER A 280 17.90 -33.45 -1.20
C SER A 280 17.72 -34.92 -1.56
N THR A 281 17.03 -35.22 -2.67
CA THR A 281 16.88 -36.59 -3.16
C THR A 281 18.23 -37.19 -3.57
N LEU A 282 19.06 -36.42 -4.27
CA LEU A 282 20.37 -36.88 -4.77
C LEU A 282 21.36 -37.13 -3.61
N ALA A 283 21.44 -36.22 -2.64
CA ALA A 283 22.22 -36.39 -1.43
C ALA A 283 21.73 -37.61 -0.62
N GLY A 284 20.41 -37.78 -0.49
CA GLY A 284 19.80 -38.94 0.17
C GLY A 284 20.18 -40.28 -0.50
N ARG A 285 20.09 -40.37 -1.83
CA ARG A 285 20.49 -41.59 -2.56
C ARG A 285 21.98 -41.85 -2.51
N THR A 286 22.81 -40.81 -2.58
CA THR A 286 24.26 -40.94 -2.41
C THR A 286 24.62 -41.43 -1.01
N ARG A 287 23.89 -40.98 0.01
CA ARG A 287 24.03 -41.49 1.38
C ARG A 287 23.65 -42.96 1.49
N THR A 288 22.56 -43.38 0.84
CA THR A 288 22.17 -44.80 0.77
C THR A 288 23.27 -45.63 0.11
N ALA A 289 23.84 -45.16 -1.01
CA ALA A 289 24.97 -45.80 -1.66
C ALA A 289 26.19 -45.95 -0.72
N ASN A 290 26.52 -44.90 0.04
CA ASN A 290 27.62 -44.95 1.00
C ASN A 290 27.38 -45.96 2.13
N ILE A 291 26.16 -45.98 2.69
CA ILE A 291 25.76 -46.95 3.72
C ILE A 291 25.82 -48.38 3.16
N LEU A 292 25.29 -48.61 1.95
CA LEU A 292 25.33 -49.93 1.33
C LEU A 292 26.77 -50.41 1.13
N LEU A 293 27.69 -49.52 0.78
CA LEU A 293 29.10 -49.87 0.68
C LEU A 293 29.72 -50.26 2.03
N GLU A 294 29.33 -49.60 3.13
CA GLU A 294 29.81 -49.93 4.48
C GLU A 294 29.34 -51.31 4.95
N PHE A 295 28.16 -51.77 4.51
CA PHE A 295 27.54 -53.02 4.97
C PHE A 295 27.55 -54.15 3.93
N SER A 296 27.85 -53.86 2.67
CA SER A 296 27.82 -54.82 1.56
C SER A 296 29.05 -54.62 0.66
N GLU A 297 29.86 -55.67 0.58
CA GLU A 297 30.98 -55.74 -0.38
C GLU A 297 30.50 -56.10 -1.80
N MET A 298 29.18 -56.26 -2.00
CA MET A 298 28.59 -56.70 -3.26
C MET A 298 28.14 -55.50 -4.10
N VAL A 299 28.68 -55.43 -5.31
CA VAL A 299 28.33 -54.41 -6.33
C VAL A 299 26.83 -54.45 -6.68
N ASP A 300 26.22 -55.64 -6.60
CA ASP A 300 24.80 -55.86 -6.90
C ASP A 300 23.86 -55.06 -5.99
N ALA A 301 24.26 -54.79 -4.75
CA ALA A 301 23.49 -53.96 -3.83
C ALA A 301 23.59 -52.46 -4.19
N LEU A 302 24.72 -52.03 -4.73
CA LEU A 302 25.02 -50.63 -5.06
C LEU A 302 24.42 -50.20 -6.41
N LEU A 303 24.37 -51.12 -7.37
CA LEU A 303 23.93 -50.83 -8.74
C LEU A 303 22.51 -50.23 -8.84
N PRO A 304 21.47 -50.73 -8.14
CA PRO A 304 20.13 -50.13 -8.18
C PRO A 304 20.11 -48.67 -7.73
N VAL A 305 20.93 -48.31 -6.73
CA VAL A 305 21.01 -46.92 -6.24
C VAL A 305 21.69 -46.00 -7.26
N LEU A 306 22.72 -46.48 -7.95
CA LEU A 306 23.37 -45.74 -9.02
C LEU A 306 22.43 -45.54 -10.23
N GLU A 307 21.60 -46.53 -10.55
CA GLU A 307 20.56 -46.39 -11.59
C GLU A 307 19.51 -45.33 -11.21
N GLU A 308 19.03 -45.34 -9.97
CA GLU A 308 18.11 -44.32 -9.47
C GLU A 308 18.73 -42.91 -9.52
N ILE A 309 20.02 -42.78 -9.18
CA ILE A 309 20.76 -41.53 -9.28
C ILE A 309 20.75 -41.01 -10.73
N VAL A 310 21.00 -41.87 -11.73
CA VAL A 310 20.91 -41.49 -13.15
C VAL A 310 19.51 -41.02 -13.51
N VAL A 311 18.47 -41.73 -13.05
CA VAL A 311 17.07 -41.32 -13.29
C VAL A 311 16.77 -39.95 -12.70
N ILE A 312 17.30 -39.64 -11.51
CA ILE A 312 17.10 -38.33 -10.84
C ILE A 312 17.77 -37.19 -11.62
N VAL A 313 18.97 -37.41 -12.16
CA VAL A 313 19.74 -36.34 -12.84
C VAL A 313 19.40 -36.20 -14.31
N ARG A 314 18.85 -37.23 -14.96
CA ARG A 314 18.49 -37.22 -16.40
C ARG A 314 17.62 -36.02 -16.83
N PRO A 315 16.60 -35.57 -16.06
CA PRO A 315 15.82 -34.37 -16.40
C PRO A 315 16.64 -33.08 -16.58
N LEU A 316 17.87 -33.03 -16.06
CA LEU A 316 18.77 -31.87 -16.18
C LEU A 316 19.43 -31.73 -17.55
N ILE A 317 19.42 -32.79 -18.38
CA ILE A 317 19.89 -32.73 -19.77
C ILE A 317 18.84 -32.03 -20.66
N GLY A 318 17.56 -32.15 -20.30
CA GLY A 318 16.47 -31.51 -21.02
C GLY A 318 16.45 -30.00 -20.82
N LYS A 319 15.89 -29.27 -21.80
CA LYS A 319 15.51 -27.86 -21.64
C LYS A 319 14.27 -27.70 -20.75
N SER A 320 14.20 -28.45 -19.66
CA SER A 320 13.11 -28.34 -18.70
C SER A 320 13.24 -27.01 -17.98
N SER A 321 12.20 -26.18 -18.06
CA SER A 321 12.13 -24.90 -17.36
C SER A 321 12.19 -25.06 -15.83
N GLU A 322 11.97 -26.28 -15.33
CA GLU A 322 11.83 -26.56 -13.90
C GLU A 322 13.15 -26.55 -13.13
N TYR A 323 14.26 -26.86 -13.81
CA TYR A 323 15.60 -26.97 -13.20
C TYR A 323 16.60 -26.00 -13.81
N GLN A 324 16.13 -24.93 -14.48
CA GLN A 324 16.96 -23.96 -15.19
C GLN A 324 18.09 -23.36 -14.34
N LEU A 325 17.91 -23.31 -13.01
CA LEU A 325 18.90 -22.80 -12.07
C LEU A 325 20.12 -23.71 -11.91
N LEU A 326 19.96 -25.02 -12.15
CA LEU A 326 21.04 -26.01 -12.09
C LEU A 326 21.64 -26.31 -13.47
N ILE A 327 20.94 -25.99 -14.56
CA ILE A 327 21.41 -26.29 -15.92
C ILE A 327 22.69 -25.52 -16.24
N THR A 328 23.74 -26.26 -16.65
CA THR A 328 25.02 -25.70 -17.11
C THR A 328 25.50 -26.48 -18.34
N ALA A 329 26.38 -25.86 -19.14
CA ALA A 329 26.98 -26.51 -20.31
C ALA A 329 27.78 -27.79 -19.99
N ARG A 330 28.20 -27.98 -18.73
CA ARG A 330 28.99 -29.14 -18.29
C ARG A 330 28.13 -30.35 -17.94
N LEU A 331 26.85 -30.15 -17.61
CA LEU A 331 25.98 -31.21 -17.10
C LEU A 331 25.71 -32.34 -18.11
N PRO A 332 25.40 -32.07 -19.40
CA PRO A 332 25.12 -33.14 -20.35
C PRO A 332 26.25 -34.16 -20.41
N THR A 333 27.49 -33.69 -20.54
CA THR A 333 28.67 -34.56 -20.59
C THR A 333 28.90 -35.37 -19.31
N ILE A 334 28.60 -34.81 -18.13
CA ILE A 334 28.75 -35.56 -16.87
C ILE A 334 27.68 -36.65 -16.77
N ILE A 335 26.43 -36.32 -17.09
CA ILE A 335 25.30 -37.25 -16.97
C ILE A 335 25.40 -38.36 -18.01
N GLU A 336 25.76 -38.05 -19.26
CA GLU A 336 25.96 -39.06 -20.31
C GLU A 336 27.05 -40.07 -19.92
N LYS A 337 28.18 -39.60 -19.37
CA LYS A 337 29.25 -40.48 -18.90
C LYS A 337 28.84 -41.33 -17.70
N LEU A 338 28.09 -40.74 -16.76
CA LEU A 338 27.55 -41.47 -15.61
C LEU A 338 26.58 -42.58 -16.07
N GLU A 339 25.71 -42.28 -17.04
CA GLU A 339 24.76 -43.23 -17.62
C GLU A 339 25.46 -44.36 -18.41
N GLU A 340 26.47 -44.00 -19.21
CA GLU A 340 27.29 -44.97 -19.94
C GLU A 340 28.02 -45.91 -18.97
N ALA A 341 28.69 -45.37 -17.96
CA ALA A 341 29.43 -46.16 -16.99
C ALA A 341 28.50 -47.10 -16.19
N ASN A 342 27.34 -46.62 -15.72
CA ASN A 342 26.36 -47.45 -15.03
C ASN A 342 25.81 -48.57 -15.91
N SER A 343 25.53 -48.28 -17.18
CA SER A 343 25.04 -49.29 -18.13
C SER A 343 26.06 -50.41 -18.35
N ARG A 344 27.35 -50.06 -18.41
CA ARG A 344 28.44 -51.03 -18.56
C ARG A 344 28.64 -51.88 -17.29
N VAL A 345 28.56 -51.28 -16.11
CA VAL A 345 28.60 -52.02 -14.83
C VAL A 345 27.46 -53.03 -14.76
N LYS A 346 26.23 -52.63 -15.14
CA LYS A 346 25.07 -53.53 -15.18
C LYS A 346 25.27 -54.75 -16.08
N VAL A 347 25.86 -54.55 -17.25
CA VAL A 347 26.14 -55.67 -18.18
C VAL A 347 27.21 -56.60 -17.61
N ALA A 348 28.21 -56.06 -16.90
CA ALA A 348 29.28 -56.85 -16.29
C ALA A 348 28.82 -57.67 -15.08
N THR A 349 27.83 -57.21 -14.31
CA THR A 349 27.27 -57.92 -13.15
C THR A 349 26.10 -58.84 -13.48
N ALA A 350 25.57 -58.79 -14.72
CA ALA A 350 24.50 -59.69 -15.13
C ALA A 350 24.93 -61.16 -15.02
N PRO A 351 24.12 -62.06 -14.41
CA PRO A 351 24.48 -63.46 -14.28
C PRO A 351 24.72 -64.06 -15.66
N LYS A 352 25.90 -64.67 -15.86
CA LYS A 352 26.26 -65.37 -17.10
C LYS A 352 25.37 -66.61 -17.30
N ASN A 353 24.15 -66.41 -17.76
CA ASN A 353 23.24 -67.47 -18.18
C ASN A 353 23.68 -68.02 -19.55
N SER A 354 24.81 -68.73 -19.61
CA SER A 354 25.23 -69.41 -20.85
C SER A 354 26.08 -70.67 -20.68
N ALA A 355 26.26 -71.22 -19.47
CA ALA A 355 27.07 -72.43 -19.30
C ALA A 355 26.34 -73.66 -18.72
N ILE A 356 24.99 -73.67 -18.68
CA ILE A 356 24.24 -74.86 -18.19
C ILE A 356 23.52 -75.63 -19.32
N ASN A 357 23.42 -75.10 -20.53
CA ASN A 357 22.86 -75.84 -21.69
C ASN A 357 23.92 -76.55 -22.56
N ALA A 358 25.14 -76.76 -22.05
CA ALA A 358 26.19 -77.52 -22.75
C ALA A 358 26.50 -78.89 -22.11
N PHE A 359 25.71 -79.31 -21.11
CA PHE A 359 25.88 -80.60 -20.41
C PHE A 359 24.58 -81.41 -20.26
N LEU A 360 23.52 -81.04 -20.99
CA LEU A 360 22.36 -81.90 -21.28
C LEU A 360 22.33 -82.13 -22.79
#